data_AF-A0A366XVK2-F1
#
_entry.id   AF-A0A366XVK2-F1
#
_cell.length_a   1.000
_cell.length_b   1.000
_cell.length_c   1.000
_cell.angle_alpha   90.00
_cell.angle_beta   90.00
_cell.angle_gamma   90.00
#
_symmetry.space_group_name_H-M   'P 1'
#
loop_
_entity.id
_entity.type
_entity.pdbx_description
1 polymer ?
#
loop_
_entity_poly.entity_id
_entity_poly.type
_entity_poly.pdbx_seq_one_letter_code
_entity_poly.pdbx_strand_id
1 'polypeptide(L)'
;MRRFQNLSEEQLLELERTWESQEAPAGMLEEEHQNEGMALYQALSKCNPNEERYKLQLVQLLLCEENELKLNDLPVQQDEKKKRYKEAKRIFQQVLKLKPDHPGVCYRLGFLYFYGENWDKAISFWQKALLITSEHHSFHLASDQKIKANAYIAKALHFKSQQSLLEAQKLFNEEKDEAVKGETILMIEELKKQVFPSYQEEEKPFQLIDSNKSKRYITLREYENLAIPEKDTAILNFVHENDVTFYTIYGEVHLNKKYAYLLQFLMISGRFVNVDEIVKRFLFLQNAQDSKALLYQMMRRLRLRLAPAVNRDGEEIIIKTTEGYKWNQEIKYIILKNKDGIDEWIHA
;
A
#
# COMPACT_ATOMS: atom_id res chain seq x y z
N MET A 1 -5.86 -8.61 38.25
CA MET A 1 -5.18 -7.41 38.78
C MET A 1 -5.07 -7.31 40.32
N ARG A 2 -5.84 -8.04 41.16
CA ARG A 2 -5.70 -7.98 42.64
C ARG A 2 -4.62 -8.91 43.24
N ARG A 3 -4.07 -9.84 42.45
CA ARG A 3 -3.15 -10.91 42.90
C ARG A 3 -1.83 -10.40 43.52
N PHE A 4 -1.30 -9.29 43.03
CA PHE A 4 0.01 -8.76 43.46
C PHE A 4 -0.09 -7.55 44.40
N GLN A 5 -1.30 -7.02 44.61
CA GLN A 5 -1.51 -5.90 45.53
C GLN A 5 -1.35 -6.44 46.96
N ASN A 6 -0.30 -6.02 47.66
CA ASN A 6 0.07 -6.39 49.05
C ASN A 6 1.12 -7.50 49.24
N LEU A 7 1.82 -7.94 48.19
CA LEU A 7 2.96 -8.85 48.34
C LEU A 7 4.26 -8.09 48.63
N SER A 8 5.16 -8.69 49.40
CA SER A 8 6.51 -8.17 49.61
C SER A 8 7.39 -8.40 48.36
N GLU A 9 8.51 -7.68 48.26
CA GLU A 9 9.46 -7.86 47.15
C GLU A 9 9.95 -9.32 47.06
N GLU A 10 10.27 -9.95 48.20
CA GLU A 10 10.69 -11.35 48.27
C GLU A 10 9.63 -12.32 47.72
N GLN A 11 8.36 -12.10 48.07
CA GLN A 11 7.24 -12.90 47.56
C GLN A 11 7.04 -12.72 46.05
N LEU A 12 7.23 -11.49 45.55
CA LEU A 12 7.14 -11.20 44.11
C LEU A 12 8.33 -11.81 43.33
N LEU A 13 9.53 -11.86 43.91
CA LEU A 13 10.70 -12.49 43.29
C LEU A 13 10.56 -14.01 43.21
N GLU A 14 9.92 -14.64 44.18
CA GLU A 14 9.60 -16.07 44.08
C GLU A 14 8.59 -16.32 42.95
N LEU A 15 7.59 -15.44 42.79
CA LEU A 15 6.65 -15.49 41.68
C LEU A 15 7.33 -15.23 40.33
N GLU A 16 8.32 -14.32 40.27
CA GLU A 16 9.15 -14.08 39.08
C GLU A 16 9.86 -15.34 38.62
N ARG A 17 10.52 -16.08 39.53
CA ARG A 17 11.18 -17.36 39.21
C ARG A 17 10.19 -18.37 38.63
N THR A 18 9.01 -18.47 39.22
CA THR A 18 7.98 -19.39 38.72
C THR A 18 7.49 -18.98 37.34
N TRP A 19 7.25 -17.68 37.13
CA TRP A 19 6.78 -17.14 35.86
C TRP A 19 7.83 -17.27 34.74
N GLU A 20 9.12 -17.02 35.02
CA GLU A 20 10.22 -17.17 34.05
C GLU A 20 10.48 -18.63 33.67
N SER A 21 10.21 -19.57 34.59
CA SER A 21 10.47 -21.00 34.39
C SER A 21 9.36 -21.74 33.62
N GLN A 22 8.19 -21.11 33.45
CA GLN A 22 7.03 -21.72 32.80
C GLN A 22 6.86 -21.16 31.39
N GLU A 23 6.87 -22.04 30.37
CA GLU A 23 6.13 -21.71 29.13
C GLU A 23 4.66 -21.47 29.49
N ALA A 24 3.95 -20.66 28.70
CA ALA A 24 2.54 -20.35 28.95
C ALA A 24 1.79 -21.67 29.29
N PRO A 25 1.20 -21.79 30.50
CA PRO A 25 0.61 -23.05 30.95
C PRO A 25 -0.34 -23.61 29.91
N ALA A 26 -0.35 -24.93 29.69
CA ALA A 26 -1.22 -25.55 28.69
C ALA A 26 -2.70 -25.13 28.90
N GLY A 27 -3.23 -24.35 27.95
CA GLY A 27 -4.59 -23.79 28.00
C GLY A 27 -4.70 -22.32 28.41
N MET A 28 -3.60 -21.65 28.79
CA MET A 28 -3.53 -20.19 28.98
C MET A 28 -3.20 -19.51 27.66
N LEU A 29 -3.92 -18.44 27.31
CA LEU A 29 -3.58 -17.63 26.15
C LEU A 29 -2.24 -16.92 26.41
N GLU A 30 -1.37 -16.84 25.41
CA GLU A 30 -0.07 -16.13 25.51
C GLU A 30 -0.23 -14.69 26.01
N GLU A 31 -1.32 -14.03 25.63
CA GLU A 31 -1.69 -12.68 26.06
C GLU A 31 -1.98 -12.60 27.57
N GLU A 32 -2.59 -13.63 28.16
CA GLU A 32 -2.88 -13.67 29.59
C GLU A 32 -1.60 -13.86 30.42
N HIS A 33 -0.69 -14.71 29.96
CA HIS A 33 0.61 -14.93 30.60
C HIS A 33 1.50 -13.68 30.54
N GLN A 34 1.46 -12.95 29.41
CA GLN A 34 2.15 -11.66 29.26
C GLN A 34 1.56 -10.56 30.16
N ASN A 35 0.22 -10.45 30.20
CA ASN A 35 -0.47 -9.49 31.08
C ASN A 35 -0.16 -9.76 32.56
N GLU A 36 -0.01 -11.03 32.94
CA GLU A 36 0.43 -11.42 34.27
C GLU A 36 1.86 -10.95 34.55
N GLY A 37 2.80 -11.21 33.64
CA GLY A 37 4.18 -10.72 33.75
C GLY A 37 4.25 -9.20 33.87
N MET A 38 3.47 -8.47 33.06
CA MET A 38 3.39 -7.02 33.15
C MET A 38 2.90 -6.54 34.53
N ALA A 39 1.86 -7.17 35.08
CA ALA A 39 1.34 -6.84 36.39
C ALA A 39 2.33 -7.18 37.53
N LEU A 40 3.09 -8.27 37.38
CA LEU A 40 4.15 -8.67 38.30
C LEU A 40 5.30 -7.65 38.31
N TYR A 41 5.84 -7.30 37.15
CA TYR A 41 6.94 -6.32 37.05
C TYR A 41 6.50 -4.89 37.42
N GLN A 42 5.22 -4.54 37.23
CA GLN A 42 4.64 -3.31 37.79
C GLN A 42 4.63 -3.32 39.32
N ALA A 43 4.32 -4.45 39.96
CA ALA A 43 4.34 -4.58 41.41
C ALA A 43 5.79 -4.52 41.94
N LEU A 44 6.72 -5.26 41.33
CA LEU A 44 8.15 -5.24 41.67
C LEU A 44 8.73 -3.81 41.58
N SER A 45 8.44 -3.09 40.50
CA SER A 45 8.87 -1.70 40.30
C SER A 45 8.29 -0.73 41.33
N LYS A 46 7.10 -1.02 41.89
CA LYS A 46 6.51 -0.23 42.98
C LYS A 46 7.14 -0.55 44.33
N CYS A 47 7.42 -1.84 44.61
CA CYS A 47 8.07 -2.27 45.85
C CYS A 47 9.50 -1.75 45.94
N ASN A 48 10.23 -1.74 44.82
CA ASN A 48 11.59 -1.24 44.75
C ASN A 48 11.77 -0.26 43.57
N PRO A 49 11.46 1.04 43.79
CA PRO A 49 11.50 2.05 42.74
C PRO A 49 12.91 2.42 42.26
N ASN A 50 13.97 2.01 42.95
CA ASN A 50 15.36 2.31 42.55
C ASN A 50 15.98 1.19 41.70
N GLU A 51 15.38 0.00 41.69
CA GLU A 51 15.84 -1.10 40.84
C GLU A 51 15.38 -0.87 39.39
N GLU A 52 16.33 -0.73 38.47
CA GLU A 52 16.05 -0.47 37.07
C GLU A 52 15.68 -1.74 36.31
N ARG A 53 16.18 -2.91 36.74
CA ARG A 53 15.91 -4.20 36.09
C ARG A 53 14.41 -4.42 35.94
N TYR A 54 13.62 -4.20 36.98
CA TYR A 54 12.16 -4.38 36.94
C TYR A 54 11.49 -3.47 35.92
N LYS A 55 12.00 -2.24 35.78
CA LYS A 55 11.50 -1.27 34.78
C LYS A 55 11.87 -1.70 33.37
N LEU A 56 13.10 -2.18 33.16
CA LEU A 56 13.56 -2.67 31.86
C LEU A 56 12.78 -3.91 31.43
N GLN A 57 12.53 -4.86 32.34
CA GLN A 57 11.71 -6.05 32.06
C GLN A 57 10.26 -5.71 31.77
N LEU A 58 9.66 -4.78 32.54
CA LEU A 58 8.32 -4.28 32.23
C LEU A 58 8.24 -3.67 30.83
N VAL A 59 9.25 -2.88 30.43
CA VAL A 59 9.26 -2.31 29.09
C VAL A 59 9.50 -3.36 28.02
N GLN A 60 10.32 -4.39 28.29
CA GLN A 60 10.47 -5.51 27.37
C GLN A 60 9.11 -6.17 27.11
N LEU A 61 8.33 -6.47 28.14
CA LEU A 61 6.99 -7.05 27.98
C LEU A 61 6.01 -6.13 27.25
N LEU A 62 6.06 -4.82 27.54
CA LEU A 62 5.25 -3.83 26.82
C LEU A 62 5.57 -3.76 25.31
N LEU A 63 6.77 -4.18 24.91
CA LEU A 63 7.28 -4.13 23.54
C LEU A 63 7.47 -5.54 22.91
N CYS A 64 7.18 -6.64 23.64
CA CYS A 64 7.42 -8.02 23.17
C CYS A 64 6.47 -8.45 22.04
N GLU A 65 5.33 -7.78 21.86
CA GLU A 65 4.47 -7.96 20.66
C GLU A 65 5.14 -7.50 19.36
N GLU A 66 6.36 -6.95 19.42
CA GLU A 66 7.01 -6.22 18.31
C GLU A 66 8.31 -6.86 17.84
N ASN A 67 8.51 -8.15 18.09
CA ASN A 67 9.49 -8.90 17.33
C ASN A 67 8.98 -9.08 15.89
N GLU A 68 9.77 -8.56 14.94
CA GLU A 68 9.62 -8.65 13.48
C GLU A 68 8.71 -7.63 12.80
N LEU A 69 9.33 -6.55 12.30
CA LEU A 69 9.29 -6.12 10.89
C LEU A 69 7.95 -5.95 10.14
N LYS A 70 6.78 -6.04 10.77
CA LYS A 70 5.47 -5.83 10.13
C LYS A 70 4.69 -4.74 10.84
N LEU A 71 5.13 -3.49 10.65
CA LEU A 71 4.51 -2.35 11.33
C LEU A 71 3.39 -1.64 10.55
N ASN A 72 2.98 -2.11 9.37
CA ASN A 72 2.11 -1.29 8.50
C ASN A 72 0.72 -1.84 8.14
N ASP A 73 0.29 -3.04 8.51
CA ASP A 73 -0.88 -3.65 7.82
C ASP A 73 -2.15 -3.94 8.64
N LEU A 74 -2.34 -3.43 9.87
CA LEU A 74 -3.63 -3.64 10.58
C LEU A 74 -4.16 -2.40 11.33
N PRO A 75 -5.34 -1.85 10.94
CA PRO A 75 -5.90 -0.63 11.52
C PRO A 75 -6.53 -0.81 12.92
N VAL A 76 -6.87 -2.03 13.35
CA VAL A 76 -7.60 -2.29 14.61
C VAL A 76 -6.71 -2.23 15.86
N GLN A 77 -5.37 -2.30 15.71
CA GLN A 77 -4.43 -2.35 16.84
C GLN A 77 -3.80 -0.98 17.20
N GLN A 78 -4.19 0.12 16.54
CA GLN A 78 -3.42 1.36 16.58
C GLN A 78 -3.50 2.10 17.94
N ASP A 79 -4.64 2.05 18.63
CA ASP A 79 -4.85 2.82 19.87
C ASP A 79 -4.21 2.17 21.11
N GLU A 80 -4.28 0.84 21.23
CA GLU A 80 -3.61 0.12 22.31
C GLU A 80 -2.09 0.18 22.16
N LYS A 81 -1.57 0.07 20.92
CA LYS A 81 -0.15 0.28 20.61
C LYS A 81 0.33 1.66 21.04
N LYS A 82 -0.41 2.72 20.68
CA LYS A 82 -0.10 4.10 21.12
C LYS A 82 -0.06 4.21 22.64
N LYS A 83 -0.95 3.52 23.36
CA LYS A 83 -0.98 3.52 24.83
C LYS A 83 0.25 2.81 25.42
N ARG A 84 0.60 1.62 24.91
CA ARG A 84 1.78 0.86 25.35
C ARG A 84 3.09 1.62 25.06
N TYR A 85 3.22 2.26 23.90
CA TYR A 85 4.37 3.11 23.58
C TYR A 85 4.53 4.30 24.51
N LYS A 86 3.43 4.99 24.84
CA LYS A 86 3.46 6.11 25.79
C LYS A 86 3.94 5.65 27.16
N GLU A 87 3.48 4.49 27.61
CA GLU A 87 3.86 3.94 28.90
C GLU A 87 5.32 3.46 28.91
N ALA A 88 5.76 2.74 27.87
CA ALA A 88 7.16 2.32 27.72
C ALA A 88 8.12 3.51 27.76
N LYS A 89 7.78 4.59 27.04
CA LYS A 89 8.54 5.84 27.04
C LYS A 89 8.61 6.49 28.42
N ARG A 90 7.49 6.51 29.17
CA ARG A 90 7.43 7.04 30.54
C ARG A 90 8.35 6.25 31.47
N ILE A 91 8.36 4.92 31.37
CA ILE A 91 9.20 4.05 32.19
C ILE A 91 10.68 4.22 31.83
N PHE A 92 11.03 4.27 30.55
CA PHE A 92 12.41 4.57 30.12
C PHE A 92 12.91 5.93 30.62
N GLN A 93 12.05 6.96 30.64
CA GLN A 93 12.40 8.25 31.23
C GLN A 93 12.65 8.15 32.74
N GLN A 94 11.97 7.26 33.47
CA GLN A 94 12.28 6.98 34.86
C GLN A 94 13.64 6.29 35.01
N VAL A 95 13.96 5.33 34.14
CA VAL A 95 15.28 4.69 34.13
C VAL A 95 16.39 5.72 33.86
N LEU A 96 16.20 6.63 32.90
CA LEU A 96 17.17 7.71 32.66
C LEU A 96 17.33 8.70 33.82
N LYS A 97 16.35 8.81 34.74
CA LYS A 97 16.54 9.60 35.97
C LYS A 97 17.46 8.89 36.97
N LEU A 98 17.45 7.55 36.98
CA LEU A 98 18.32 6.72 37.82
C LEU A 98 19.72 6.60 37.22
N LYS A 99 19.78 6.37 35.89
CA LYS A 99 21.02 6.24 35.11
C LYS A 99 20.94 7.11 33.85
N PRO A 100 21.38 8.38 33.93
CA PRO A 100 21.31 9.34 32.82
C PRO A 100 22.02 8.89 31.54
N ASP A 101 23.04 8.05 31.68
CA ASP A 101 23.92 7.60 30.61
C ASP A 101 23.75 6.11 30.32
N HIS A 102 22.51 5.62 30.33
CA HIS A 102 22.20 4.25 29.92
C HIS A 102 22.09 4.15 28.39
N PRO A 103 23.06 3.55 27.67
CA PRO A 103 23.05 3.54 26.20
C PRO A 103 21.90 2.70 25.63
N GLY A 104 21.61 1.54 26.22
CA GLY A 104 20.49 0.69 25.80
C GLY A 104 19.11 1.38 25.88
N VAL A 105 18.87 2.18 26.92
CA VAL A 105 17.63 2.96 27.06
C VAL A 105 17.58 4.10 26.05
N CYS A 106 18.68 4.82 25.84
CA CYS A 106 18.75 5.85 24.79
C CYS A 106 18.48 5.24 23.39
N TYR A 107 19.08 4.09 23.10
CA TYR A 107 18.86 3.34 21.85
C TYR A 107 17.38 2.97 21.66
N ARG A 108 16.73 2.41 22.69
CA ARG A 108 15.31 2.02 22.62
C ARG A 108 14.36 3.23 22.54
N LEU A 109 14.66 4.32 23.26
CA LEU A 109 13.89 5.58 23.15
C LEU A 109 13.95 6.14 21.72
N GLY A 110 15.09 6.01 21.02
CA GLY A 110 15.21 6.41 19.62
C GLY A 110 14.11 5.78 18.74
N PHE A 111 13.89 4.46 18.86
CA PHE A 111 12.81 3.77 18.13
C PHE A 111 11.42 4.26 18.53
N LEU A 112 11.16 4.43 19.82
CA LEU A 112 9.86 4.91 20.29
C LEU A 112 9.52 6.30 19.76
N TYR A 113 10.51 7.19 19.67
CA TYR A 113 10.33 8.51 19.04
C TYR A 113 10.17 8.41 17.52
N PHE A 114 10.90 7.50 16.86
CA PHE A 114 10.83 7.30 15.42
C PHE A 114 9.45 6.79 14.96
N TYR A 115 8.92 5.78 15.64
CA TYR A 115 7.56 5.26 15.36
C TYR A 115 6.46 6.21 15.81
N GLY A 116 6.76 7.10 16.76
CA GLY A 116 5.92 8.26 17.08
C GLY A 116 6.11 9.46 16.14
N GLU A 117 6.76 9.26 14.98
CA GLU A 117 7.04 10.25 13.93
C GLU A 117 7.80 11.50 14.41
N ASN A 118 8.43 11.43 15.59
CA ASN A 118 9.27 12.48 16.12
C ASN A 118 10.73 12.19 15.77
N TRP A 119 11.06 12.38 14.50
CA TRP A 119 12.36 12.01 13.94
C TRP A 119 13.52 12.79 14.55
N ASP A 120 13.32 14.05 14.95
CA ASP A 120 14.34 14.86 15.63
C ASP A 120 14.78 14.25 16.96
N LYS A 121 13.82 13.90 17.81
CA LYS A 121 14.14 13.26 19.09
C LYS A 121 14.71 11.87 18.87
N ALA A 122 14.21 11.13 17.88
CA ALA A 122 14.76 9.82 17.54
C ALA A 122 16.27 9.89 17.22
N ILE A 123 16.65 10.80 16.32
CA ILE A 123 18.05 11.04 15.94
C ILE A 123 18.88 11.43 17.17
N SER A 124 18.40 12.37 17.98
CA SER A 124 19.10 12.83 19.18
C SER A 124 19.37 11.69 20.18
N PHE A 125 18.38 10.83 20.43
CA PHE A 125 18.53 9.70 21.36
C PHE A 125 19.46 8.61 20.83
N TRP A 126 19.43 8.30 19.53
CA TRP A 126 20.39 7.37 18.92
C TRP A 126 21.81 7.93 18.91
N GLN A 127 21.99 9.21 18.60
CA GLN A 127 23.29 9.88 18.69
C GLN A 127 23.82 9.85 20.13
N LYS A 128 22.98 10.14 21.13
CA LYS A 128 23.35 10.00 22.54
C LYS A 128 23.77 8.56 22.87
N ALA A 129 23.01 7.56 22.41
CA ALA A 129 23.34 6.16 22.65
C ALA A 129 24.70 5.74 22.05
N LEU A 130 25.04 6.27 20.88
CA LEU A 130 26.29 6.01 20.17
C LEU A 130 27.49 6.75 20.79
N LEU A 131 27.28 7.94 21.36
CA LEU A 131 28.31 8.75 22.02
C LEU A 131 28.68 8.24 23.41
N ILE A 132 27.82 7.45 24.06
CA ILE A 132 28.13 6.82 25.34
C ILE A 132 29.13 5.68 25.08
N THR A 133 30.40 6.07 24.99
CA THR A 133 31.56 5.19 24.92
C THR A 133 32.45 5.50 26.12
N SER A 134 32.64 4.55 27.04
CA SER A 134 33.59 4.77 28.12
C SER A 134 33.98 3.46 28.78
N GLU A 135 35.28 3.21 28.81
CA GLU A 135 36.02 2.11 29.45
C GLU A 135 35.66 1.81 30.93
N HIS A 136 34.73 2.57 31.52
CA HIS A 136 34.29 2.43 32.91
C HIS A 136 32.82 2.02 33.09
N HIS A 137 32.04 1.87 32.02
CA HIS A 137 30.61 1.55 32.12
C HIS A 137 30.33 0.10 31.71
N SER A 138 29.68 -0.67 32.57
CA SER A 138 29.28 -2.07 32.27
C SER A 138 28.27 -2.22 31.12
N PHE A 139 27.77 -1.11 30.57
CA PHE A 139 26.75 -1.09 29.54
C PHE A 139 27.29 -0.41 28.28
N HIS A 140 27.38 -1.17 27.21
CA HIS A 140 27.72 -0.68 25.87
C HIS A 140 26.70 -1.19 24.87
N LEU A 141 26.49 -0.41 23.80
CA LEU A 141 25.75 -0.94 22.65
C LEU A 141 26.57 -2.05 21.98
N ALA A 142 25.90 -3.15 21.67
CA ALA A 142 26.44 -4.20 20.80
C ALA A 142 26.70 -3.65 19.38
N SER A 143 27.55 -4.33 18.60
CA SER A 143 27.89 -3.90 17.24
C SER A 143 26.66 -3.77 16.33
N ASP A 144 25.73 -4.72 16.41
CA ASP A 144 24.48 -4.70 15.65
C ASP A 144 23.60 -3.50 16.04
N GLN A 145 23.53 -3.17 17.34
CA GLN A 145 22.78 -2.01 17.84
C GLN A 145 23.38 -0.70 17.33
N LYS A 146 24.72 -0.59 17.27
CA LYS A 146 25.39 0.60 16.72
C LYS A 146 25.12 0.76 15.23
N ILE A 147 25.15 -0.34 14.46
CA ILE A 147 24.82 -0.35 13.03
C ILE A 147 23.36 0.06 12.83
N LYS A 148 22.44 -0.56 13.58
CA LYS A 148 21.00 -0.23 13.53
C LYS A 148 20.75 1.23 13.88
N ALA A 149 21.35 1.75 14.95
CA ALA A 149 21.20 3.14 15.34
C ALA A 149 21.60 4.10 14.20
N ASN A 150 22.75 3.89 13.56
CA ASN A 150 23.18 4.70 12.42
C ASN A 150 22.26 4.55 11.20
N ALA A 151 21.85 3.32 10.87
CA ALA A 151 20.93 3.07 9.76
C ALA A 151 19.58 3.76 9.98
N TYR A 152 19.07 3.73 11.21
CA TYR A 152 17.81 4.40 11.56
C TYR A 152 17.95 5.92 11.67
N ILE A 153 19.11 6.46 12.04
CA ILE A 153 19.40 7.90 11.91
C ILE A 153 19.31 8.31 10.43
N ALA A 154 19.93 7.56 9.52
CA ALA A 154 19.84 7.83 8.08
C ALA A 154 18.39 7.76 7.58
N LYS A 155 17.63 6.76 8.02
CA LYS A 155 16.20 6.62 7.70
C LYS A 155 15.36 7.79 8.23
N ALA A 156 15.63 8.25 9.45
CA ALA A 156 14.94 9.40 10.05
C ALA A 156 15.27 10.70 9.31
N LEU A 157 16.53 10.91 8.93
CA LEU A 157 16.94 12.04 8.10
C LEU A 157 16.27 12.01 6.72
N HIS A 158 16.12 10.83 6.12
CA HIS A 158 15.38 10.66 4.87
C HIS A 158 13.91 11.08 5.01
N PHE A 159 13.20 10.64 6.06
CA PHE A 159 11.82 11.09 6.31
C PHE A 159 11.71 12.60 6.56
N LYS A 160 12.65 13.18 7.31
CA LYS A 160 12.72 14.64 7.50
C LYS A 160 12.94 15.39 6.18
N SER A 161 13.79 14.84 5.30
CA SER A 161 14.03 15.39 3.97
C SER A 161 12.75 15.36 3.13
N GLN A 162 11.99 14.26 3.18
CA GLN A 162 10.68 14.15 2.52
C GLN A 162 9.70 15.21 3.05
N GLN A 163 9.58 15.37 4.37
CA GLN A 163 8.68 16.38 4.97
C GLN A 163 9.06 17.80 4.54
N SER A 164 10.35 18.13 4.58
CA SER A 164 10.84 19.47 4.21
C SER A 164 10.58 19.75 2.72
N LEU A 165 10.75 18.75 1.86
CA LEU A 165 10.47 18.87 0.44
C LEU A 165 8.96 19.01 0.15
N LEU A 166 8.09 18.31 0.87
CA LEU A 166 6.64 18.47 0.75
C LEU A 166 6.20 19.89 1.13
N GLU A 167 6.77 20.47 2.19
CA GLU A 167 6.48 21.86 2.56
C GLU A 167 7.00 22.85 1.50
N ALA A 168 8.20 22.62 0.96
CA ALA A 168 8.73 23.44 -0.13
C ALA A 168 7.83 23.37 -1.38
N GLN A 169 7.32 22.19 -1.74
CA GLN A 169 6.37 22.01 -2.85
C GLN A 169 5.04 22.72 -2.60
N LYS A 170 4.54 22.66 -1.37
CA LYS A 170 3.32 23.38 -0.99
C LYS A 170 3.50 24.88 -1.17
N LEU A 171 4.58 25.45 -0.64
CA LEU A 171 4.91 26.88 -0.79
C LEU A 171 5.07 27.26 -2.27
N PHE A 172 5.78 26.44 -3.05
CA PHE A 172 5.93 26.64 -4.50
C PHE A 172 4.60 26.67 -5.25
N ASN A 173 3.66 25.78 -4.90
CA ASN A 173 2.33 25.75 -5.52
C ASN A 173 1.46 26.95 -5.13
N GLU A 174 1.66 27.51 -3.93
CA GLU A 174 0.96 28.70 -3.44
C GLU A 174 1.56 30.01 -3.98
N GLU A 175 2.79 29.98 -4.47
CA GLU A 175 3.49 31.14 -5.03
C GLU A 175 2.77 31.68 -6.27
N LYS A 176 2.71 33.01 -6.40
CA LYS A 176 2.06 33.72 -7.51
C LYS A 176 3.07 34.42 -8.42
N ASP A 177 4.26 34.73 -7.92
CA ASP A 177 5.33 35.32 -8.71
C ASP A 177 6.00 34.25 -9.59
N GLU A 178 5.77 34.35 -10.90
CA GLU A 178 6.32 33.41 -11.88
C GLU A 178 7.84 33.50 -12.00
N ALA A 179 8.47 34.63 -11.64
CA ALA A 179 9.93 34.73 -11.61
C ALA A 179 10.51 33.85 -10.49
N VAL A 180 9.91 33.91 -9.29
CA VAL A 180 10.31 33.09 -8.14
C VAL A 180 10.10 31.60 -8.42
N LYS A 181 8.99 31.23 -9.10
CA LYS A 181 8.79 29.85 -9.55
C LYS A 181 9.86 29.40 -10.54
N GLY A 182 10.17 30.21 -11.54
CA GLY A 182 11.19 29.89 -12.54
C GLY A 182 12.57 29.63 -11.92
N GLU A 183 12.94 30.39 -10.88
CA GLU A 183 14.21 30.19 -10.17
C GLU A 183 14.23 28.94 -9.29
N THR A 184 13.10 28.55 -8.71
CA THR A 184 13.03 27.48 -7.69
C THR A 184 12.62 26.11 -8.23
N ILE A 185 11.96 26.04 -9.39
CA ILE A 185 11.39 24.81 -9.95
C ILE A 185 12.45 23.71 -10.17
N LEU A 186 13.60 24.06 -10.74
CA LEU A 186 14.67 23.09 -11.04
C LEU A 186 15.22 22.45 -9.76
N MET A 187 15.39 23.25 -8.70
CA MET A 187 15.86 22.76 -7.40
C MET A 187 14.86 21.79 -6.78
N ILE A 188 13.56 22.13 -6.82
CA ILE A 188 12.49 21.28 -6.27
C ILE A 188 12.40 19.97 -7.05
N GLU A 189 12.46 20.02 -8.38
CA GLU A 189 12.40 18.83 -9.25
C GLU A 189 13.61 17.91 -9.07
N GLU A 190 14.81 18.48 -8.94
CA GLU A 190 16.03 17.70 -8.66
C GLU A 190 15.92 16.97 -7.32
N LEU A 191 15.59 17.70 -6.24
CA LEU A 191 15.45 17.11 -4.91
C LEU A 191 14.34 16.07 -4.87
N LYS A 192 13.26 16.25 -5.62
CA LYS A 192 12.17 15.28 -5.74
C LYS A 192 12.63 13.93 -6.28
N LYS A 193 13.49 13.92 -7.30
CA LYS A 193 14.08 12.69 -7.86
C LYS A 193 14.99 11.97 -6.85
N GLN A 194 15.72 12.73 -6.03
CA GLN A 194 16.65 12.16 -5.04
C GLN A 194 15.93 11.64 -3.78
N VAL A 195 14.98 12.42 -3.27
CA VAL A 195 14.30 12.19 -1.98
C VAL A 195 13.14 11.19 -2.12
N PHE A 196 12.54 11.09 -3.30
CA PHE A 196 11.51 10.11 -3.60
C PHE A 196 11.94 9.25 -4.81
N PRO A 197 12.65 8.13 -4.59
CA PRO A 197 13.10 7.28 -5.70
C PRO A 197 11.96 6.62 -6.48
N SER A 198 10.79 6.41 -5.84
CA SER A 198 9.54 5.96 -6.48
C SER A 198 8.83 7.07 -7.28
N TYR A 199 9.40 8.27 -7.34
CA TYR A 199 8.97 9.42 -8.12
C TYR A 199 9.79 9.57 -9.42
N GLN A 200 10.40 8.49 -9.90
CA GLN A 200 10.25 8.24 -11.33
C GLN A 200 8.75 8.34 -11.59
N GLU A 201 8.30 9.23 -12.48
CA GLU A 201 6.88 9.28 -12.86
C GLU A 201 6.39 7.84 -12.95
N GLU A 202 5.42 7.43 -12.11
CA GLU A 202 4.91 6.06 -12.18
C GLU A 202 4.58 5.84 -13.65
N GLU A 203 5.35 4.98 -14.33
CA GLU A 203 5.19 4.84 -15.77
C GLU A 203 3.71 4.54 -15.98
N LYS A 204 3.11 5.28 -16.91
CA LYS A 204 1.72 5.07 -17.30
C LYS A 204 1.69 4.36 -18.64
N PRO A 205 2.15 3.10 -18.72
CA PRO A 205 2.31 2.39 -19.98
C PRO A 205 0.97 1.96 -20.55
N PHE A 206 -0.14 2.13 -19.82
CA PHE A 206 -1.46 1.74 -20.26
C PHE A 206 -2.34 2.96 -20.53
N GLN A 207 -3.12 2.89 -21.61
CA GLN A 207 -4.20 3.83 -21.90
C GLN A 207 -5.53 3.20 -21.48
N LEU A 208 -6.31 3.97 -20.72
CA LEU A 208 -7.67 3.65 -20.34
C LEU A 208 -8.65 4.54 -21.12
N ILE A 209 -9.68 3.92 -21.69
CA ILE A 209 -10.83 4.60 -22.32
C ILE A 209 -12.11 4.17 -21.59
N ASP A 210 -12.85 5.12 -21.03
CA ASP A 210 -14.11 4.83 -20.32
C ASP A 210 -15.37 5.02 -21.20
N SER A 211 -16.54 4.70 -20.63
CA SER A 211 -17.85 4.91 -21.26
C SER A 211 -18.13 6.34 -21.72
N ASN A 212 -17.50 7.34 -21.09
CA ASN A 212 -17.62 8.76 -21.46
C ASN A 212 -16.65 9.14 -22.60
N LYS A 213 -15.94 8.15 -23.16
CA LYS A 213 -14.90 8.31 -24.18
C LYS A 213 -13.71 9.14 -23.66
N SER A 214 -13.58 9.27 -22.34
CA SER A 214 -12.45 9.94 -21.72
C SER A 214 -11.22 9.05 -21.88
N LYS A 215 -10.07 9.66 -22.20
CA LYS A 215 -8.80 8.96 -22.37
C LYS A 215 -7.82 9.45 -21.33
N ARG A 216 -7.25 8.52 -20.57
CA ARG A 216 -6.17 8.83 -19.63
C ARG A 216 -5.15 7.70 -19.60
N TYR A 217 -3.91 8.04 -19.32
CA TYR A 217 -2.88 7.05 -19.07
C TYR A 217 -2.94 6.62 -17.61
N ILE A 218 -2.73 5.32 -17.35
CA ILE A 218 -2.80 4.70 -16.03
C ILE A 218 -1.56 3.86 -15.76
N THR A 219 -1.24 3.70 -14.48
CA THR A 219 -0.09 2.94 -14.00
C THR A 219 -0.36 1.43 -14.00
N LEU A 220 0.69 0.61 -13.83
CA LEU A 220 0.53 -0.85 -13.64
C LEU A 220 -0.36 -1.18 -12.44
N ARG A 221 -0.21 -0.45 -11.34
CA ARG A 221 -1.04 -0.62 -10.14
C ARG A 221 -2.52 -0.29 -10.42
N GLU A 222 -2.79 0.79 -11.13
CA GLU A 222 -4.16 1.11 -11.56
C GLU A 222 -4.74 0.05 -12.50
N TYR A 223 -3.93 -0.47 -13.43
CA TYR A 223 -4.31 -1.57 -14.32
C TYR A 223 -4.63 -2.87 -13.56
N GLU A 224 -3.80 -3.27 -12.59
CA GLU A 224 -4.00 -4.46 -11.76
C GLU A 224 -5.28 -4.37 -10.92
N ASN A 225 -5.60 -3.18 -10.39
CA ASN A 225 -6.84 -2.97 -9.65
C ASN A 225 -8.10 -3.13 -10.53
N LEU A 226 -7.99 -2.91 -11.84
CA LEU A 226 -9.09 -3.10 -12.78
C LEU A 226 -9.31 -4.58 -13.15
N ALA A 227 -8.42 -5.50 -12.76
CA ALA A 227 -8.63 -6.94 -12.94
C ALA A 227 -9.83 -7.48 -12.13
N ILE A 228 -10.32 -6.72 -11.14
CA ILE A 228 -11.54 -7.01 -10.40
C ILE A 228 -12.61 -5.99 -10.82
N PRO A 229 -13.39 -6.26 -11.88
CA PRO A 229 -14.38 -5.30 -12.38
C PRO A 229 -15.48 -5.02 -11.34
N GLU A 230 -16.03 -3.81 -11.37
CA GLU A 230 -17.24 -3.49 -10.61
C GLU A 230 -18.47 -4.17 -11.22
N LYS A 231 -19.57 -4.23 -10.46
CA LYS A 231 -20.87 -4.68 -10.98
C LYS A 231 -21.29 -3.81 -12.17
N ASP A 232 -21.82 -4.46 -13.22
CA ASP A 232 -22.26 -3.82 -14.48
C ASP A 232 -21.14 -3.09 -15.25
N THR A 233 -19.87 -3.48 -15.05
CA THR A 233 -18.71 -3.00 -15.82
C THR A 233 -18.10 -4.13 -16.66
N ALA A 234 -17.90 -3.84 -17.95
CA ALA A 234 -17.23 -4.70 -18.90
C ALA A 234 -15.87 -4.15 -19.29
N ILE A 235 -14.84 -5.00 -19.26
CA ILE A 235 -13.47 -4.60 -19.59
C ILE A 235 -13.05 -5.30 -20.87
N LEU A 236 -12.60 -4.52 -21.85
CA LEU A 236 -12.01 -5.00 -23.09
C LEU A 236 -10.51 -4.65 -23.10
N ASN A 237 -9.67 -5.65 -22.93
CA ASN A 237 -8.25 -5.49 -22.66
C ASN A 237 -7.38 -5.91 -23.85
N PHE A 238 -6.75 -4.93 -24.51
CA PHE A 238 -5.84 -5.08 -25.63
C PHE A 238 -4.36 -5.10 -25.23
N VAL A 239 -4.01 -5.15 -23.93
CA VAL A 239 -2.61 -5.15 -23.48
C VAL A 239 -1.82 -6.33 -24.09
N HIS A 240 -2.47 -7.48 -24.26
CA HIS A 240 -1.91 -8.62 -25.01
C HIS A 240 -2.48 -8.63 -26.43
N GLU A 241 -1.78 -8.05 -27.40
CA GLU A 241 -2.34 -7.80 -28.73
C GLU A 241 -2.88 -9.05 -29.46
N ASN A 242 -2.27 -10.21 -29.26
CA ASN A 242 -2.67 -11.45 -29.92
C ASN A 242 -3.78 -12.20 -29.19
N ASP A 243 -4.12 -11.79 -27.98
CA ASP A 243 -5.11 -12.43 -27.12
C ASP A 243 -5.88 -11.37 -26.32
N VAL A 244 -6.85 -10.72 -27.00
CA VAL A 244 -7.65 -9.65 -26.38
C VAL A 244 -8.68 -10.29 -25.47
N THR A 245 -8.66 -9.94 -24.20
CA THR A 245 -9.62 -10.46 -23.23
C THR A 245 -10.78 -9.50 -23.05
N PHE A 246 -11.99 -10.05 -23.07
CA PHE A 246 -13.20 -9.39 -22.62
C PHE A 246 -13.62 -10.04 -21.31
N TYR A 247 -13.78 -9.28 -20.24
CA TYR A 247 -14.19 -9.84 -18.95
C TYR A 247 -15.10 -8.91 -18.16
N THR A 248 -15.94 -9.53 -17.33
CA THR A 248 -16.75 -8.87 -16.31
C THR A 248 -16.67 -9.66 -15.01
N ILE A 249 -17.42 -9.25 -13.97
CA ILE A 249 -17.52 -10.02 -12.73
C ILE A 249 -18.06 -11.46 -12.91
N TYR A 250 -18.72 -11.74 -14.03
CA TYR A 250 -19.34 -13.04 -14.29
C TYR A 250 -18.42 -14.03 -15.03
N GLY A 251 -17.36 -13.54 -15.68
CA GLY A 251 -16.42 -14.40 -16.39
C GLY A 251 -15.61 -13.66 -17.46
N GLU A 252 -14.72 -14.41 -18.11
CA GLU A 252 -13.80 -13.92 -19.13
C GLU A 252 -13.91 -14.69 -20.44
N VAL A 253 -13.62 -14.01 -21.55
CA VAL A 253 -13.66 -14.55 -22.91
C VAL A 253 -12.49 -13.99 -23.70
N HIS A 254 -11.79 -14.89 -24.39
CA HIS A 254 -10.72 -14.54 -25.31
C HIS A 254 -11.28 -14.23 -26.71
N LEU A 255 -10.90 -13.08 -27.25
CA LEU A 255 -11.29 -12.58 -28.56
C LEU A 255 -10.05 -12.41 -29.43
N ASN A 256 -10.12 -12.91 -30.67
CA ASN A 256 -9.13 -12.54 -31.66
C ASN A 256 -9.30 -11.07 -32.07
N LYS A 257 -8.26 -10.49 -32.68
CA LYS A 257 -8.22 -9.08 -33.12
C LYS A 257 -9.48 -8.64 -33.88
N LYS A 258 -9.98 -9.45 -34.83
CA LYS A 258 -11.16 -9.08 -35.65
C LYS A 258 -12.43 -8.88 -34.81
N TYR A 259 -12.67 -9.77 -33.85
CA TYR A 259 -13.83 -9.66 -32.95
C TYR A 259 -13.65 -8.52 -31.93
N ALA A 260 -12.45 -8.37 -31.39
CA ALA A 260 -12.11 -7.34 -30.43
C ALA A 260 -12.29 -5.92 -31.01
N TYR A 261 -11.76 -5.65 -32.21
CA TYR A 261 -11.91 -4.35 -32.85
C TYR A 261 -13.36 -4.05 -33.25
N LEU A 262 -14.12 -5.07 -33.67
CA LEU A 262 -15.55 -4.91 -33.95
C LEU A 262 -16.32 -4.52 -32.69
N LEU A 263 -16.04 -5.21 -31.58
CA LEU A 263 -16.65 -4.94 -30.28
C LEU A 263 -16.28 -3.55 -29.75
N GLN A 264 -14.99 -3.19 -29.78
CA GLN A 264 -14.49 -1.87 -29.44
C GLN A 264 -15.23 -0.77 -30.21
N PHE A 265 -15.40 -0.95 -31.53
CA PHE A 265 -16.06 0.05 -32.36
C PHE A 265 -17.51 0.27 -31.95
N LEU A 266 -18.25 -0.80 -31.63
CA LEU A 266 -19.61 -0.69 -31.12
C LEU A 266 -19.67 0.01 -29.76
N MET A 267 -18.76 -0.33 -28.83
CA MET A 267 -18.69 0.27 -27.49
C MET A 267 -18.42 1.77 -27.56
N ILE A 268 -17.42 2.19 -28.36
CA ILE A 268 -17.05 3.60 -28.52
C ILE A 268 -18.10 4.40 -29.28
N SER A 269 -18.82 3.79 -30.23
CA SER A 269 -19.80 4.52 -31.05
C SER A 269 -20.91 5.13 -30.20
N GLY A 270 -21.46 4.38 -29.24
CA GLY A 270 -22.56 4.82 -28.37
C GLY A 270 -23.89 5.07 -29.10
N ARG A 271 -23.97 4.72 -30.39
CA ARG A 271 -25.17 4.82 -31.24
C ARG A 271 -25.32 3.54 -32.07
N PHE A 272 -26.45 3.39 -32.75
CA PHE A 272 -26.56 2.42 -33.82
C PHE A 272 -25.57 2.74 -34.94
N VAL A 273 -24.88 1.69 -35.40
CA VAL A 273 -23.92 1.74 -36.48
C VAL A 273 -24.45 0.85 -37.60
N ASN A 274 -24.68 1.44 -38.76
CA ASN A 274 -25.26 0.70 -39.89
C ASN A 274 -24.25 -0.29 -40.48
N VAL A 275 -24.76 -1.30 -41.18
CA VAL A 275 -23.95 -2.40 -41.74
C VAL A 275 -22.87 -1.88 -42.70
N ASP A 276 -23.22 -0.92 -43.55
CA ASP A 276 -22.30 -0.42 -44.58
C ASP A 276 -21.17 0.42 -43.97
N GLU A 277 -21.42 1.13 -42.87
CA GLU A 277 -20.42 1.86 -42.07
C GLU A 277 -19.43 0.89 -41.44
N ILE A 278 -19.91 -0.21 -40.85
CA ILE A 278 -19.05 -1.25 -40.29
C ILE A 278 -18.19 -1.89 -41.40
N VAL A 279 -18.78 -2.25 -42.53
CA VAL A 279 -18.04 -2.85 -43.66
C VAL A 279 -16.98 -1.88 -44.19
N LYS A 280 -17.32 -0.60 -44.36
CA LYS A 280 -16.36 0.43 -44.78
C LYS A 280 -15.24 0.64 -43.76
N ARG A 281 -15.49 0.41 -42.46
CA ARG A 281 -14.48 0.61 -41.42
C ARG A 281 -13.42 -0.49 -41.40
N PHE A 282 -13.76 -1.73 -41.73
CA PHE A 282 -12.89 -2.89 -41.53
C PHE A 282 -12.47 -3.55 -42.83
N LEU A 283 -11.17 -3.46 -43.16
CA LEU A 283 -10.59 -4.01 -44.40
C LEU A 283 -10.89 -5.50 -44.60
N PHE A 284 -10.88 -6.31 -43.53
CA PHE A 284 -11.19 -7.73 -43.63
C PHE A 284 -12.66 -8.03 -44.03
N LEU A 285 -13.58 -7.08 -43.82
CA LEU A 285 -14.96 -7.19 -44.32
C LEU A 285 -15.05 -6.74 -45.78
N GLN A 286 -14.31 -5.69 -46.16
CA GLN A 286 -14.26 -5.22 -47.55
C GLN A 286 -13.70 -6.28 -48.49
N ASN A 287 -12.70 -7.03 -48.04
CA ASN A 287 -12.05 -8.08 -48.83
C ASN A 287 -12.84 -9.41 -48.84
N ALA A 288 -14.01 -9.47 -48.20
CA ALA A 288 -14.83 -10.68 -48.18
C ALA A 288 -15.72 -10.77 -49.43
N GLN A 289 -15.94 -11.99 -49.92
CA GLN A 289 -16.82 -12.25 -51.06
C GLN A 289 -18.28 -11.79 -50.80
N ASP A 290 -18.75 -11.94 -49.56
CA ASP A 290 -20.01 -11.38 -49.07
C ASP A 290 -19.78 -10.75 -47.69
N SER A 291 -19.52 -9.44 -47.69
CA SER A 291 -19.25 -8.66 -46.47
C SER A 291 -20.42 -8.68 -45.49
N LYS A 292 -21.67 -8.68 -45.98
CA LYS A 292 -22.87 -8.61 -45.13
C LYS A 292 -23.12 -9.95 -44.44
N ALA A 293 -23.00 -11.05 -45.18
CA ALA A 293 -23.09 -12.39 -44.61
C ALA A 293 -21.96 -12.65 -43.61
N LEU A 294 -20.72 -12.26 -43.92
CA LEU A 294 -19.59 -12.40 -43.00
C LEU A 294 -19.81 -11.61 -41.71
N LEU A 295 -20.22 -10.33 -41.82
CA LEU A 295 -20.49 -9.50 -40.65
C LEU A 295 -21.61 -10.11 -39.79
N TYR A 296 -22.68 -10.62 -40.41
CA TYR A 296 -23.76 -11.27 -39.69
C TYR A 296 -23.28 -12.50 -38.90
N GLN A 297 -22.48 -13.37 -39.54
CA GLN A 297 -21.88 -14.53 -38.89
C GLN A 297 -20.96 -14.14 -37.74
N MET A 298 -20.15 -13.09 -37.92
CA MET A 298 -19.26 -12.58 -36.89
C MET A 298 -20.04 -12.01 -35.71
N MET A 299 -21.08 -11.21 -35.94
CA MET A 299 -21.93 -10.68 -34.87
C MET A 299 -22.62 -11.78 -34.07
N ARG A 300 -23.15 -12.81 -34.76
CA ARG A 300 -23.74 -13.97 -34.09
C ARG A 300 -22.72 -14.70 -33.21
N ARG A 301 -21.51 -14.95 -33.72
CA ARG A 301 -20.43 -15.60 -32.96
C ARG A 301 -19.95 -14.75 -31.79
N LEU A 302 -19.85 -13.44 -31.98
CA LEU A 302 -19.46 -12.50 -30.94
C LEU A 302 -20.46 -12.51 -29.79
N ARG A 303 -21.76 -12.41 -30.07
CA ARG A 303 -22.84 -12.51 -29.07
C ARG A 303 -22.78 -13.81 -28.27
N LEU A 304 -22.66 -14.94 -28.94
CA LEU A 304 -22.55 -16.26 -28.29
C LEU A 304 -21.32 -16.35 -27.38
N ARG A 305 -20.21 -15.72 -27.76
CA ARG A 305 -18.99 -15.69 -26.94
C ARG A 305 -19.14 -14.78 -25.73
N LEU A 306 -19.80 -13.64 -25.86
CA LEU A 306 -19.94 -12.67 -24.77
C LEU A 306 -20.96 -13.10 -23.70
N ALA A 307 -22.00 -13.84 -24.10
CA ALA A 307 -23.12 -14.20 -23.21
C ALA A 307 -22.70 -14.83 -21.86
N PRO A 308 -21.77 -15.82 -21.81
CA PRO A 308 -21.31 -16.37 -20.53
C PRO A 308 -20.57 -15.35 -19.68
N ALA A 309 -19.77 -14.47 -20.28
CA ALA A 309 -18.96 -13.48 -19.57
C ALA A 309 -19.77 -12.35 -18.96
N VAL A 310 -21.02 -12.13 -19.37
CA VAL A 310 -21.90 -11.09 -18.80
C VAL A 310 -23.10 -11.66 -18.05
N ASN A 311 -23.28 -12.99 -18.05
CA ASN A 311 -24.45 -13.68 -17.51
C ASN A 311 -25.80 -13.11 -18.03
N ARG A 312 -25.87 -12.80 -19.33
CA ARG A 312 -27.03 -12.28 -20.07
C ARG A 312 -27.05 -12.83 -21.48
N ASP A 313 -28.19 -12.74 -22.18
CA ASP A 313 -28.25 -13.08 -23.60
C ASP A 313 -27.36 -12.11 -24.41
N GLY A 314 -26.60 -12.64 -25.38
CA GLY A 314 -25.75 -11.83 -26.25
C GLY A 314 -26.53 -10.81 -27.09
N GLU A 315 -27.81 -11.07 -27.38
CA GLU A 315 -28.71 -10.10 -28.05
C GLU A 315 -29.01 -8.88 -27.17
N GLU A 316 -28.92 -9.00 -25.84
CA GLU A 316 -29.07 -7.88 -24.90
C GLU A 316 -27.79 -7.04 -24.77
N ILE A 317 -26.64 -7.58 -25.17
CA ILE A 317 -25.33 -6.91 -25.13
C ILE A 317 -25.10 -6.10 -26.40
N ILE A 318 -25.31 -6.75 -27.55
CA ILE A 318 -25.20 -6.14 -28.86
C ILE A 318 -26.60 -6.17 -29.47
N ILE A 319 -27.27 -5.03 -29.51
CA ILE A 319 -28.62 -4.89 -30.03
C ILE A 319 -28.55 -4.78 -31.55
N LYS A 320 -29.41 -5.53 -32.27
CA LYS A 320 -29.60 -5.37 -33.73
C LYS A 320 -31.00 -4.85 -34.04
N THR A 321 -31.07 -3.80 -34.83
CA THR A 321 -32.32 -3.26 -35.41
C THR A 321 -32.16 -3.08 -36.92
N THR A 322 -33.15 -2.47 -37.57
CA THR A 322 -33.04 -2.00 -38.96
C THR A 322 -31.95 -0.92 -39.13
N GLU A 323 -31.64 -0.16 -38.07
CA GLU A 323 -30.60 0.88 -38.07
C GLU A 323 -29.18 0.31 -38.00
N GLY A 324 -29.03 -0.96 -37.62
CA GLY A 324 -27.75 -1.66 -37.54
C GLY A 324 -27.48 -2.27 -36.17
N TYR A 325 -26.24 -2.16 -35.69
CA TYR A 325 -25.76 -2.75 -34.44
C TYR A 325 -25.39 -1.69 -33.41
N LYS A 326 -25.67 -1.94 -32.12
CA LYS A 326 -25.32 -1.04 -31.01
C LYS A 326 -24.86 -1.83 -29.77
N TRP A 327 -23.87 -1.32 -29.04
CA TRP A 327 -23.54 -1.77 -27.69
C TRP A 327 -24.57 -1.28 -26.66
N ASN A 328 -25.03 -2.14 -25.76
CA ASN A 328 -25.96 -1.77 -24.70
C ASN A 328 -25.27 -0.88 -23.63
N GLN A 329 -25.69 0.38 -23.58
CA GLN A 329 -25.10 1.40 -22.71
C GLN A 329 -25.43 1.24 -21.22
N GLU A 330 -26.35 0.34 -20.85
CA GLU A 330 -26.58 -0.01 -19.44
C GLU A 330 -25.37 -0.71 -18.81
N ILE A 331 -24.53 -1.35 -19.63
CA ILE A 331 -23.26 -1.95 -19.20
C ILE A 331 -22.16 -0.93 -19.45
N LYS A 332 -21.58 -0.39 -18.36
CA LYS A 332 -20.42 0.49 -18.45
C LYS A 332 -19.25 -0.27 -19.05
N TYR A 333 -18.37 0.42 -19.75
CA TYR A 333 -17.17 -0.20 -20.28
C TYR A 333 -15.89 0.54 -19.97
N ILE A 334 -14.81 -0.25 -19.95
CA ILE A 334 -13.43 0.20 -19.89
C ILE A 334 -12.67 -0.51 -21.00
N ILE A 335 -11.90 0.24 -21.79
CA ILE A 335 -10.98 -0.31 -22.79
C ILE A 335 -9.55 -0.02 -22.34
N LEU A 336 -8.72 -1.06 -22.27
CA LEU A 336 -7.32 -0.98 -21.87
C LEU A 336 -6.42 -1.26 -23.07
N LYS A 337 -5.39 -0.45 -23.27
CA LYS A 337 -4.38 -0.60 -24.34
C LYS A 337 -2.98 -0.29 -23.82
N ASN A 338 -1.94 -0.76 -24.52
CA ASN A 338 -0.59 -0.23 -24.33
C ASN A 338 -0.47 1.19 -24.91
N LYS A 339 0.34 2.04 -24.28
CA LYS A 339 0.59 3.44 -24.67
C LYS A 339 1.12 3.59 -26.09
N ASP A 340 1.94 2.62 -26.53
CA ASP A 340 2.58 2.60 -27.85
C ASP A 340 1.90 1.64 -28.85
N GLY A 341 0.72 1.08 -28.50
CA GLY A 341 0.01 0.15 -29.36
C GLY A 341 -0.50 0.83 -30.64
N ILE A 342 -0.07 0.33 -31.81
CA ILE A 342 -0.50 0.82 -33.12
C ILE A 342 -1.84 0.17 -33.48
N ASP A 343 -2.88 0.98 -33.66
CA ASP A 343 -4.18 0.53 -34.18
C ASP A 343 -4.09 0.30 -35.71
N GLU A 344 -3.39 -0.75 -36.14
CA GLU A 344 -3.07 -1.03 -37.56
C GLU A 344 -4.30 -1.23 -38.48
N TRP A 345 -5.52 -1.35 -37.93
CA TRP A 345 -6.71 -1.81 -38.67
C TRP A 345 -7.84 -0.77 -38.75
N ILE A 346 -7.61 0.46 -38.28
CA ILE A 346 -8.64 1.51 -38.17
C ILE A 346 -8.69 2.44 -39.41
N HIS A 347 -7.82 2.23 -40.41
CA HIS A 347 -7.63 2.93 -41.70
C HIS A 347 -6.32 3.72 -41.78
N ALA A 348 -5.67 3.56 -42.94
CA ALA A 348 -5.08 4.64 -43.70
C ALA A 348 -6.18 5.33 -44.52
#